data_AF-A0A8J8BWB5-F1
#
_entry.id   AF-A0A8J8BWB5-F1
#
_cell.length_a   1.000
_cell.length_b   1.000
_cell.length_c   1.000
_cell.angle_alpha   90.00
_cell.angle_beta   90.00
_cell.angle_gamma   90.00
#
_symmetry.space_group_name_H-M   'P 1'
#
loop_
_entity.id
_entity.type
_entity.pdbx_description
1 polymer ?
#
loop_
_entity_poly.entity_id
_entity_poly.type
_entity_poly.pdbx_seq_one_letter_code
_entity_poly.pdbx_strand_id
1 'polypeptide(L)'
;MKQIIFSHRDYDKFRRVQKEPPFTARLLQVFLLQDADVTQWFREYDTKFYTDSKTDYYPLQGRLWIVLLLETEDGLLFTTLRSATTSKLQYYQNAQGESFQIRVNESQNKSRSRYNG
;
A
#
# COMPACT_ATOMS: atom_id res chain seq x y z
N MET A 1 -14.80 7.67 -7.08
CA MET A 1 -14.24 6.93 -5.93
C MET A 1 -12.74 7.21 -5.88
N LYS A 2 -12.21 7.58 -4.71
CA LYS A 2 -10.76 7.81 -4.54
C LYS A 2 -10.00 6.48 -4.65
N GLN A 3 -8.73 6.52 -5.06
CA GLN A 3 -7.95 5.32 -5.30
C GLN A 3 -6.57 5.39 -4.64
N ILE A 4 -6.12 4.25 -4.12
CA ILE A 4 -4.74 4.04 -3.69
C ILE A 4 -4.17 2.93 -4.57
N ILE A 5 -3.20 3.30 -5.41
CA ILE A 5 -2.58 2.37 -6.37
C ILE A 5 -1.29 1.82 -5.78
N PHE A 6 -1.15 0.50 -5.86
CA PHE A 6 0.03 -0.27 -5.50
C PHE A 6 0.73 -0.78 -6.77
N SER A 7 2.03 -1.00 -6.68
CA SER A 7 2.84 -1.47 -7.82
C SER A 7 2.68 -2.98 -8.07
N HIS A 8 2.40 -3.76 -7.03
CA HIS A 8 2.32 -5.22 -7.08
C HIS A 8 1.03 -5.72 -6.42
N ARG A 9 0.52 -6.86 -6.89
CA ARG A 9 -0.64 -7.55 -6.30
C ARG A 9 -0.27 -8.37 -5.07
N ASP A 10 0.93 -8.92 -5.06
CA ASP A 10 1.39 -9.91 -4.10
C ASP A 10 2.12 -9.31 -2.89
N TYR A 11 1.67 -8.15 -2.38
CA TYR A 11 2.21 -7.60 -1.13
C TYR A 11 1.88 -8.50 0.06
N ASP A 12 2.85 -8.69 0.97
CA ASP A 12 2.68 -9.53 2.17
C ASP A 12 1.52 -9.03 3.06
N LYS A 13 1.38 -7.71 3.21
CA LYS A 13 0.27 -7.10 3.95
C LYS A 13 -1.11 -7.44 3.39
N PHE A 14 -1.26 -7.65 2.07
CA PHE A 14 -2.53 -8.06 1.48
C PHE A 14 -2.88 -9.51 1.82
N ARG A 15 -1.87 -10.39 1.87
CA ARG A 15 -2.06 -11.77 2.36
C ARG A 15 -2.47 -11.79 3.83
N ARG A 16 -1.87 -10.93 4.67
CA ARG A 16 -2.22 -10.80 6.10
C ARG A 16 -3.67 -10.37 6.32
N VAL A 17 -4.17 -9.45 5.50
CA VAL A 17 -5.59 -9.06 5.54
C VAL A 17 -6.49 -9.92 4.65
N GLN A 18 -5.95 -11.00 4.05
CA GLN A 18 -6.68 -11.93 3.20
C GLN A 18 -7.48 -11.26 2.06
N LYS A 19 -6.90 -10.21 1.44
CA LYS A 19 -7.53 -9.48 0.33
C LYS A 19 -6.71 -9.58 -0.94
N GLU A 20 -7.41 -9.68 -2.06
CA GLU A 20 -6.84 -9.55 -3.40
C GLU A 20 -7.34 -8.24 -4.05
N PRO A 21 -6.45 -7.33 -4.47
CA PRO A 21 -6.87 -6.15 -5.23
C PRO A 21 -7.62 -6.50 -6.54
N PRO A 22 -8.71 -5.79 -6.88
CA PRO A 22 -9.20 -4.59 -6.22
C PRO A 22 -10.11 -4.87 -5.01
N PHE A 23 -9.98 -4.06 -3.96
CA PHE A 23 -10.88 -4.07 -2.80
C PHE A 23 -11.04 -2.66 -2.21
N THR A 24 -12.02 -2.45 -1.34
CA THR A 24 -12.26 -1.16 -0.67
C THR A 24 -11.62 -1.14 0.71
N ALA A 25 -11.07 0.02 1.11
CA ALA A 25 -10.66 0.27 2.48
C ALA A 25 -10.94 1.72 2.89
N ARG A 26 -11.38 1.93 4.13
CA ARG A 26 -11.62 3.24 4.73
C ARG A 26 -10.32 3.79 5.32
N LEU A 27 -10.00 5.04 5.01
CA LEU A 27 -8.85 5.73 5.59
C LEU A 27 -9.21 6.18 7.01
N LEU A 28 -8.61 5.57 8.03
CA LEU A 28 -8.89 5.92 9.42
C LEU A 28 -8.01 7.08 9.88
N GLN A 29 -6.70 6.97 9.65
CA GLN A 29 -5.73 7.92 10.20
C GLN A 29 -4.58 8.17 9.23
N VAL A 30 -4.08 9.40 9.25
CA VAL A 30 -2.89 9.83 8.50
C VAL A 30 -1.82 10.27 9.48
N PHE A 31 -0.65 9.66 9.38
CA PHE A 31 0.52 10.03 10.18
C PHE A 31 1.61 10.58 9.27
N LEU A 32 2.41 11.49 9.82
CA LEU A 32 3.61 11.99 9.19
C LEU A 32 4.80 11.53 10.04
N LEU A 33 5.71 10.75 9.45
CA LEU A 33 6.89 10.22 10.12
C LEU A 33 8.15 10.69 9.42
N GLN A 34 9.21 10.94 10.21
CA GLN A 34 10.54 11.10 9.63
C GLN A 34 11.12 9.74 9.29
N ASP A 35 12.03 9.68 8.32
CA ASP A 35 12.66 8.42 7.91
C ASP A 35 13.38 7.71 9.07
N ALA A 36 13.95 8.49 10.00
CA ALA A 36 14.59 7.98 11.22
C ALA A 36 13.61 7.26 12.18
N ASP A 37 12.31 7.59 12.12
CA ASP A 37 11.27 6.96 12.94
C ASP A 37 10.78 5.63 12.33
N VAL A 38 11.09 5.38 11.06
CA VAL A 38 10.64 4.19 10.32
C VAL A 38 11.62 3.05 10.51
N THR A 39 11.29 2.17 11.46
CA THR A 39 12.08 0.96 11.76
C THR A 39 12.17 0.03 10.56
N GLN A 40 13.24 -0.78 10.51
CA GLN A 40 13.41 -1.80 9.46
C GLN A 40 12.21 -2.76 9.40
N TRP A 41 11.66 -3.17 10.55
CA TRP A 41 10.50 -4.05 10.63
C TRP A 41 9.27 -3.45 9.97
N PHE A 42 9.05 -2.14 10.16
CA PHE A 42 7.93 -1.45 9.51
C PHE A 42 8.15 -1.33 8.00
N ARG A 43 9.39 -1.10 7.55
CA ARG A 43 9.72 -1.11 6.11
C ARG A 43 9.45 -2.47 5.50
N GLU A 44 9.92 -3.53 6.12
CA GLU A 44 9.70 -4.89 5.64
C GLU A 44 8.21 -5.22 5.57
N TYR A 45 7.45 -4.89 6.61
CA TYR A 45 5.99 -5.03 6.58
C TYR A 45 5.36 -4.30 5.39
N ASP A 46 5.79 -3.07 5.14
CA ASP A 46 5.13 -2.20 4.17
C ASP A 46 5.51 -2.50 2.72
N THR A 47 6.75 -2.92 2.49
CA THR A 47 7.34 -2.98 1.15
C THR A 47 7.49 -4.39 0.62
N LYS A 48 7.43 -5.42 1.47
CA LYS A 48 7.61 -6.82 1.05
C LYS A 48 6.50 -7.28 0.11
N PHE A 49 6.89 -7.80 -1.05
CA PHE A 49 6.00 -8.45 -1.99
C PHE A 49 6.64 -9.72 -2.55
N TYR A 50 5.81 -10.60 -3.11
CA TYR A 50 6.24 -11.85 -3.72
C TYR A 50 6.14 -11.77 -5.24
N THR A 51 7.14 -12.30 -5.93
CA THR A 51 7.06 -12.60 -7.37
C THR A 51 7.05 -14.12 -7.55
N ASP A 52 6.91 -14.59 -8.80
CA ASP A 52 6.88 -16.03 -9.09
C ASP A 52 8.17 -16.76 -8.66
N SER A 53 9.29 -16.04 -8.52
CA SER A 53 10.60 -16.64 -8.26
C SER A 53 11.26 -16.20 -6.95
N LYS A 54 10.82 -15.11 -6.32
CA LYS A 54 11.50 -14.56 -5.13
C LYS A 54 10.60 -13.67 -4.27
N THR A 55 11.08 -13.43 -3.05
CA THR A 55 10.65 -12.29 -2.23
C THR A 55 11.44 -11.05 -2.67
N ASP A 56 10.77 -9.91 -2.79
CA ASP A 56 11.38 -8.63 -3.13
C ASP A 56 10.75 -7.50 -2.29
N TYR A 57 11.35 -6.31 -2.30
CA TYR A 57 10.94 -5.18 -1.47
C TYR A 57 10.81 -3.91 -2.32
N TYR A 58 9.69 -3.22 -2.17
CA TYR A 58 9.48 -1.95 -2.87
C TYR A 58 10.51 -0.92 -2.38
N PRO A 59 11.28 -0.30 -3.29
CA PRO A 59 12.34 0.62 -2.89
C PRO A 59 11.73 1.90 -2.31
N LEU A 60 12.00 2.16 -1.04
CA LEU A 60 11.63 3.41 -0.39
C LEU A 60 12.76 4.42 -0.55
N GLN A 61 12.45 5.55 -1.17
CA GLN A 61 13.33 6.73 -1.21
C GLN A 61 12.60 7.95 -0.65
N GLY A 62 13.17 8.59 0.37
CA GLY A 62 12.58 9.76 1.01
C GLY A 62 13.10 10.00 2.41
N ARG A 63 12.94 11.24 2.91
CA ARG A 63 13.25 11.63 4.29
C ARG A 63 12.02 11.75 5.19
N LEU A 64 10.84 11.78 4.57
CA LEU A 64 9.57 12.04 5.23
C LEU A 64 8.49 11.17 4.58
N TRP A 65 7.66 10.56 5.41
CA TRP A 65 6.71 9.54 5.01
C TRP A 65 5.32 9.87 5.50
N ILE A 66 4.34 9.69 4.62
CA ILE A 66 2.93 9.67 5.00
C ILE A 66 2.57 8.20 5.25
N VAL A 67 2.12 7.90 6.46
CA VAL A 67 1.58 6.57 6.80
C VAL A 67 0.06 6.67 6.81
N LEU A 68 -0.57 5.81 6.04
CA LEU A 68 -2.03 5.69 6.00
C LEU A 68 -2.42 4.45 6.80
N LEU A 69 -3.27 4.60 7.81
CA LEU A 69 -3.95 3.48 8.48
C LEU A 69 -5.31 3.27 7.81
N LEU A 70 -5.51 2.07 7.29
CA LEU A 70 -6.65 1.68 6.48
C LEU A 70 -7.37 0.50 7.12
N GLU A 71 -8.69 0.47 6.98
CA GLU A 71 -9.57 -0.60 7.45
C GLU A 71 -10.34 -1.20 6.27
N THR A 72 -10.29 -2.51 6.08
CA THR A 72 -11.09 -3.20 5.06
C THR A 72 -12.57 -3.25 5.43
N GLU A 73 -13.45 -3.56 4.48
CA GLU A 73 -14.89 -3.75 4.76
C GLU A 73 -15.18 -4.80 5.84
N ASP A 74 -14.25 -5.74 6.04
CA ASP A 74 -14.34 -6.83 7.02
C ASP A 74 -13.72 -6.46 8.38
N GLY A 75 -13.29 -5.20 8.56
CA GLY A 75 -12.71 -4.69 9.80
C GLY A 75 -11.22 -4.99 9.99
N LEU A 76 -10.51 -5.50 8.97
CA LEU A 76 -9.08 -5.79 9.06
C LEU A 76 -8.25 -4.53 8.80
N LEU A 77 -7.23 -4.32 9.62
CA LEU A 77 -6.37 -3.14 9.55
C LEU A 77 -5.07 -3.42 8.78
N PHE A 78 -4.64 -2.45 8.01
CA PHE A 78 -3.29 -2.42 7.42
C PHE A 78 -2.79 -0.99 7.26
N THR A 79 -1.47 -0.84 7.10
CA THR A 79 -0.87 0.46 6.78
C THR A 79 -0.24 0.49 5.40
N THR A 80 -0.07 1.70 4.86
CA THR A 80 0.81 1.93 3.70
C THR A 80 1.69 3.16 3.88
N LEU A 81 2.98 3.04 3.56
CA LEU A 81 3.90 4.17 3.43
C LEU A 81 3.74 4.83 2.06
N ARG A 82 3.82 6.16 2.04
CA ARG A 82 3.85 6.99 0.82
C ARG A 82 4.88 8.09 0.99
N SER A 83 5.64 8.39 -0.07
CA SER A 83 6.55 9.54 -0.06
C SER A 83 5.77 10.83 0.20
N ALA A 84 6.24 11.63 1.14
CA ALA A 84 5.55 12.85 1.54
C ALA A 84 5.79 14.00 0.54
N THR A 85 4.70 14.66 0.17
CA THR A 85 4.70 16.03 -0.34
C THR A 85 3.59 16.77 0.38
N THR A 86 3.66 18.10 0.47
CA THR A 86 2.62 18.91 1.11
C THR A 86 1.24 18.63 0.50
N SER A 87 1.17 18.53 -0.84
CA SER A 87 -0.06 18.22 -1.56
C SER A 87 -0.63 16.84 -1.23
N LYS A 88 0.22 15.79 -1.13
CA LYS A 88 -0.23 14.44 -0.78
C LYS A 88 -0.70 14.37 0.68
N LEU A 89 0.02 15.02 1.59
CA LEU A 89 -0.34 15.05 3.00
C LEU A 89 -1.72 15.68 3.18
N GLN A 90 -1.93 16.86 2.60
CA GLN A 90 -3.22 17.56 2.66
C GLN A 90 -4.33 16.76 1.99
N TYR A 91 -4.05 16.12 0.84
CA TYR A 91 -5.02 15.24 0.16
C TYR A 91 -5.51 14.11 1.07
N TYR A 92 -4.59 13.40 1.74
CA TYR A 92 -4.96 12.29 2.60
C TYR A 92 -5.61 12.74 3.91
N GLN A 93 -5.13 13.83 4.52
CA GLN A 93 -5.75 14.41 5.73
C GLN A 93 -7.21 14.79 5.48
N ASN A 94 -7.49 15.45 4.35
CA ASN A 94 -8.85 15.82 3.97
C ASN A 94 -9.72 14.62 3.56
N ALA A 95 -9.14 13.44 3.36
CA ALA A 95 -9.83 12.22 2.98
C ALA A 95 -9.99 11.23 4.14
N GLN A 96 -9.62 11.61 5.36
CA GLN A 96 -9.86 10.77 6.53
C GLN A 96 -11.37 10.50 6.71
N GLY A 97 -11.71 9.26 7.01
CA GLY A 97 -13.09 8.75 7.06
C GLY A 97 -13.63 8.29 5.71
N GLU A 98 -13.01 8.65 4.58
CA GLU A 98 -13.48 8.25 3.25
C GLU A 98 -12.96 6.87 2.82
N SER A 99 -13.73 6.23 1.93
CA SER A 99 -13.37 4.96 1.30
C SER A 99 -12.50 5.15 0.06
N PHE A 100 -11.46 4.35 -0.02
CA PHE A 100 -10.56 4.24 -1.16
C PHE A 100 -10.65 2.87 -1.81
N GLN A 101 -10.60 2.84 -3.14
CA GLN A 101 -10.35 1.61 -3.87
C GLN A 101 -8.86 1.32 -3.88
N ILE A 102 -8.48 0.18 -3.32
CA ILE A 102 -7.14 -0.36 -3.40
C ILE A 102 -7.00 -1.05 -4.75
N ARG A 103 -6.07 -0.59 -5.59
CA ARG A 103 -5.82 -1.15 -6.94
C ARG A 103 -4.33 -1.43 -7.15
N VAL A 104 -4.04 -2.23 -8.17
CA VAL A 104 -2.67 -2.52 -8.62
C VAL A 104 -2.50 -1.96 -10.04
N ASN A 105 -1.30 -1.47 -10.35
CA ASN A 105 -0.97 -1.04 -11.70
C ASN A 105 -0.93 -2.24 -12.66
N GLU A 106 -1.86 -2.31 -13.61
CA GLU A 106 -2.05 -3.43 -14.55
C GLU A 106 -0.84 -3.66 -15.48
N SER A 107 0.03 -2.67 -15.66
CA SER A 107 1.26 -2.79 -16.46
C SER A 107 2.27 -3.81 -15.89
N GLN A 108 2.20 -4.12 -14.60
CA GLN A 108 3.10 -5.06 -13.91
C GLN A 108 2.54 -6.51 -13.90
N ASN A 109 1.32 -6.74 -14.40
CA ASN A 109 0.63 -8.05 -14.37
C ASN A 109 0.88 -8.93 -15.60
N LYS A 110 1.56 -8.44 -16.64
CA LYS A 110 1.72 -9.18 -17.92
C LYS A 110 2.60 -10.42 -17.86
N SER A 111 3.25 -10.70 -16.72
CA SER A 111 4.14 -11.85 -16.56
C SER A 111 3.40 -13.18 -16.35
N ARG A 112 2.12 -13.18 -15.97
CA ARG A 112 1.34 -14.41 -15.73
C ARG A 112 0.42 -14.86 -16.87
N SER A 113 0.15 -14.01 -17.86
CA SER A 113 -0.83 -14.32 -18.92
C SER A 113 -0.26 -15.05 -20.15
N ARG A 114 1.03 -15.40 -20.18
CA ARG A 114 1.67 -16.01 -21.36
C ARG A 114 1.86 -17.52 -21.31
N TYR A 115 1.46 -18.18 -20.22
CA TYR A 115 1.54 -19.65 -20.10
C TYR A 115 0.21 -20.20 -19.60
N ASN A 116 -0.82 -20.08 -20.43
CA ASN A 116 -2.03 -20.90 -20.41
C ASN A 116 -2.60 -20.86 -21.83
N GLY A 117 -2.05 -21.71 -22.69
CA GLY A 117 -2.38 -21.84 -24.11
C GLY A 117 -1.48 -22.86 -24.75
#